data_AF-A0A4P9W5G4-F1
#
_entry.id   AF-A0A4P9W5G4-F1
#
_cell.length_a   1.000
_cell.length_b   1.000
_cell.length_c   1.000
_cell.angle_alpha   90.00
_cell.angle_beta   90.00
_cell.angle_gamma   90.00
#
_symmetry.space_group_name_H-M   'P 1'
#
loop_
_entity.id
_entity.type
_entity.pdbx_description
1 polymer ?
#
loop_
_entity_poly.entity_id
_entity_poly.type
_entity_poly.pdbx_seq_one_letter_code
_entity_poly.pdbx_strand_id
1 'polypeptide(L)' 'VPIYTLRRDLRTVSAIWQEYDEGLDGHPSVRSLESRYGARWRRMVKERVFFGRRNVFYEAV' A
#
# COMPACT_ATOMS: atom_id res chain seq x y z
N VAL A 1 5.95 2.53 -14.78
CA VAL A 1 5.32 2.62 -13.44
C VAL A 1 5.50 1.26 -12.77
N PRO A 2 6.10 1.19 -11.57
CA PRO A 2 6.25 -0.08 -10.87
C PRO A 2 4.88 -0.66 -10.55
N ILE A 3 4.74 -1.98 -10.68
CA ILE A 3 3.56 -2.71 -10.22
C ILE A 3 3.93 -3.28 -8.85
N TYR A 4 3.22 -2.83 -7.81
CA TYR A 4 3.41 -3.31 -6.45
C TYR A 4 2.18 -4.09 -6.00
N THR A 5 2.41 -5.18 -5.26
CA THR A 5 1.36 -6.01 -4.67
C THR A 5 1.43 -5.84 -3.17
N LEU A 6 0.32 -5.40 -2.58
CA LEU A 6 0.21 -5.22 -1.12
C LEU A 6 0.31 -6.57 -0.42
N ARG A 7 1.06 -6.62 0.68
CA ARG A 7 1.30 -7.80 1.50
C ARG A 7 0.04 -8.20 2.24
N ARG A 8 -0.48 -9.38 1.91
CA ARG A 8 -1.76 -9.89 2.44
C ARG A 8 -1.62 -10.68 3.74
N ASP A 9 -0.39 -10.98 4.11
CA ASP A 9 0.02 -11.68 5.32
C ASP A 9 0.12 -10.76 6.55
N LEU A 10 0.04 -9.43 6.36
CA LEU A 10 0.06 -8.47 7.47
C LEU A 10 -1.24 -8.54 8.29
N ARG A 11 -1.11 -8.95 9.55
CA ARG A 11 -2.23 -9.14 10.49
C ARG A 11 -2.39 -8.02 11.52
N THR A 12 -1.39 -7.15 11.67
CA THR A 12 -1.40 -6.07 12.67
C THR A 12 -1.49 -4.71 11.98
N VAL A 13 -2.17 -3.77 12.64
CA VAL A 13 -2.29 -2.39 12.14
C VAL A 13 -0.92 -1.75 12.00
N SER A 14 -0.02 -1.95 12.97
CA SER A 14 1.35 -1.44 12.93
C SER A 14 2.11 -1.93 11.70
N ALA A 15 1.98 -3.21 11.32
CA ALA A 15 2.67 -3.74 10.14
C ALA A 15 2.08 -3.20 8.83
N ILE A 16 0.75 -3.00 8.78
CA ILE A 16 0.09 -2.36 7.63
C ILE A 16 0.56 -0.91 7.49
N TRP A 17 0.70 -0.19 8.62
CA TRP A 17 1.17 1.19 8.62
C TRP A 17 2.65 1.27 8.21
N GLN A 18 3.48 0.34 8.67
CA GLN A 18 4.88 0.23 8.26
C GLN A 18 5.03 0.01 6.75
N GLU A 19 4.26 -0.91 6.16
CA GLU A 19 4.20 -1.08 4.70
C GLU A 19 3.83 0.23 3.98
N TYR A 20 2.91 1.00 4.57
CA TYR A 20 2.44 2.25 3.99
C TYR A 20 3.46 3.38 4.07
N ASP A 21 4.10 3.58 5.22
CA ASP A 21 4.97 4.72 5.50
C ASP A 21 6.43 4.47 5.09
N GLU A 22 7.00 3.37 5.59
CA GLU A 22 8.41 3.01 5.43
C GLU A 22 8.64 2.08 4.24
N GLY A 23 7.66 1.23 3.94
CA GLY A 23 7.81 0.10 3.03
C GLY A 23 8.19 -1.18 3.77
N LEU A 24 8.35 -2.27 3.03
CA LEU A 24 8.58 -3.59 3.62
C LEU A 24 9.58 -4.40 2.80
N ASP A 25 10.53 -5.08 3.44
CA ASP A 25 11.52 -5.95 2.79
C ASP A 25 12.26 -5.28 1.60
N GLY A 26 12.66 -4.01 1.76
CA GLY A 26 13.36 -3.24 0.72
C GLY A 26 12.47 -2.78 -0.45
N HIS A 27 11.16 -2.99 -0.36
CA HIS A 27 10.20 -2.44 -1.32
C HIS A 27 9.86 -0.98 -0.98
N PRO A 28 9.51 -0.16 -2.00
CA PRO A 28 9.08 1.22 -1.76
C PRO A 28 7.80 1.26 -0.93
N SER A 29 7.67 2.31 -0.11
CA SER A 29 6.47 2.53 0.68
C SER A 29 5.25 2.83 -0.19
N VAL A 30 4.08 2.39 0.27
CA VAL A 30 2.82 2.61 -0.47
C VAL A 30 2.51 4.11 -0.57
N ARG A 31 2.86 4.92 0.43
CA ARG A 31 2.74 6.38 0.38
C ARG A 31 3.58 6.97 -0.76
N SER A 32 4.82 6.52 -0.93
CA SER A 32 5.69 6.98 -2.02
C SER A 32 5.12 6.58 -3.39
N LEU A 33 4.58 5.36 -3.49
CA LEU A 33 3.92 4.88 -4.71
C LEU A 33 2.67 5.71 -5.04
N GLU A 34 1.81 5.99 -4.07
CA GLU A 34 0.59 6.78 -4.27
C GLU A 34 0.92 8.24 -4.62
N SER A 35 1.90 8.85 -3.95
CA SER A 35 2.34 10.23 -4.26
C SER A 35 2.96 10.36 -5.65
N ARG A 36 3.81 9.42 -6.06
CA ARG A 36 4.55 9.50 -7.33
C ARG A 36 3.76 9.00 -8.53
N TYR A 37 2.88 8.03 -8.35
CA TYR A 37 2.21 7.34 -9.45
C TYR A 37 0.67 7.32 -9.35
N GLY A 38 0.09 7.70 -8.20
CA GLY A 38 -1.35 7.60 -7.93
C GLY A 38 -1.88 6.19 -8.21
N ALA A 39 -3.07 6.09 -8.79
CA ALA A 39 -3.67 4.78 -9.10
C ALA A 39 -2.89 3.92 -10.13
N ARG A 40 -1.82 4.44 -10.76
CA ARG A 40 -1.10 3.73 -11.83
C ARG A 40 -0.26 2.55 -11.33
N TRP A 41 0.19 2.55 -10.07
CA TRP A 41 0.95 1.43 -9.50
C TRP A 41 0.03 0.25 -9.11
N ARG A 42 -1.26 0.52 -8.88
CA ARG A 42 -2.31 -0.43 -8.48
C ARG A 42 -3.32 -0.71 -9.61
N ARG A 43 -2.80 -1.01 -10.81
CA ARG A 43 -3.61 -1.25 -12.02
C ARG A 43 -4.57 -2.44 -11.90
N MET A 44 -4.15 -3.50 -11.21
CA MET A 44 -4.96 -4.71 -11.07
C MET A 44 -6.18 -4.44 -10.17
N VAL A 45 -7.36 -4.93 -10.59
CA VAL A 45 -8.62 -4.76 -9.84
C VAL A 45 -8.48 -5.26 -8.40
N LYS A 46 -7.81 -6.40 -8.20
CA LYS A 46 -7.55 -6.98 -6.87
C LYS A 46 -6.77 -6.03 -5.95
N GLU A 47 -5.81 -5.28 -6.47
CA GLU A 47 -4.98 -4.36 -5.68
C GLU A 47 -5.75 -3.08 -5.39
N ARG A 48 -6.58 -2.62 -6.32
CA ARG A 48 -7.45 -1.46 -6.11
C ARG A 48 -8.46 -1.69 -4.99
N VAL A 49 -9.12 -2.85 -4.99
CA VAL A 49 -10.07 -3.24 -3.96
C VAL A 49 -9.36 -3.41 -2.61
N PHE A 50 -8.19 -4.05 -2.60
CA PHE A 50 -7.45 -4.31 -1.37
C PHE A 50 -6.90 -3.02 -0.74
N PHE A 51 -6.34 -2.12 -1.56
CA PHE A 51 -5.94 -0.79 -1.13
C PHE A 51 -7.12 -0.03 -0.51
N GLY A 52 -8.29 -0.03 -1.16
CA GLY A 52 -9.49 0.62 -0.63
C GLY A 52 -9.92 0.09 0.74
N ARG A 53 -9.82 -1.24 0.97
CA ARG A 53 -10.10 -1.84 2.28
C ARG A 53 -9.10 -1.41 3.36
N ARG A 54 -7.86 -1.13 2.99
CA ARG A 54 -6.82 -0.64 3.90
C ARG A 54 -6.77 0.88 4.04
N ASN A 55 -7.52 1.62 3.22
CA ASN A 55 -7.51 3.09 3.24
C ASN A 55 -7.87 3.65 4.64
N VAL A 56 -8.72 2.96 5.39
CA VAL A 56 -9.06 3.32 6.78
C VAL A 56 -7.83 3.41 7.70
N PHE A 57 -6.77 2.63 7.44
CA PHE A 57 -5.53 2.67 8.20
C PHE A 57 -4.58 3.76 7.69
N TYR A 58 -4.76 4.23 6.46
CA TYR A 58 -3.93 5.25 5.82
C TYR A 58 -4.42 6.66 6.15
N GLU A 59 -5.74 6.85 6.27
CA GLU A 59 -6.40 8.12 6.60
C GLU A 59 -6.40 8.44 8.11
N ALA A 60 -5.89 7.54 8.96
CA ALA A 60 -5.84 7.73 10.41
C ALA A 60 -4.73 8.70 10.87
N VAL A 61 -4.20 9.53 9.97
CA VAL A 61 -3.08 10.47 10.18
C VAL A 61 -3.50 11.88 9.77
#